data_AF-A0A6I2RFP3-F1
#
_entry.id   AF-A0A6I2RFP3-F1
#
_cell.length_a   1.000
_cell.length_b   1.000
_cell.length_c   1.000
_cell.angle_alpha   90.00
_cell.angle_beta   90.00
_cell.angle_gamma   90.00
#
_symmetry.space_group_name_H-M   'P 1'
#
loop_
_entity.id
_entity.type
_entity.pdbx_description
1 polymer ?
#
loop_
_entity_poly.entity_id
_entity_poly.type
_entity_poly.pdbx_seq_one_letter_code
_entity_poly.pdbx_strand_id
1 'polypeptide(L)'
;MADYIDAGKLNKAAQVLELRETAPGVWEWTPVRRAWASITFQSKTNLFSKVGIGARDAAVIVRRQPLTLHHALRWGDTHLFLTSIVPMGRNHLEVDAAVVKVDTVRQMAEREAVVQTFPGVLTEKYVRHGQEWPMSVNELGLVLVTPKAVTLPPGGLVEARGALWEVLAPHELDAFKNEYEIGRTVDL
;
A
#
# COMPACT_ATOMS: atom_id res chain seq x y z
N MET A 1 7.92 -24.59 12.83
CA MET A 1 6.91 -24.34 11.76
C MET A 1 6.97 -25.53 10.80
N ALA A 2 5.83 -25.96 10.26
CA ALA A 2 5.82 -27.13 9.37
C ALA A 2 6.44 -26.78 8.01
N ASP A 3 7.42 -27.55 7.55
CA ASP A 3 8.12 -27.33 6.26
C ASP A 3 7.30 -27.74 5.02
N TYR A 4 6.00 -28.03 5.23
CA TYR A 4 5.15 -28.65 4.23
C TYR A 4 3.71 -28.14 4.35
N ILE A 5 3.13 -27.79 3.20
CA ILE A 5 1.71 -27.51 3.04
C ILE A 5 1.09 -28.63 2.20
N ASP A 6 -0.08 -29.09 2.62
CA ASP A 6 -0.87 -30.05 1.85
C ASP A 6 -1.26 -29.44 0.49
N ALA A 7 -1.12 -30.24 -0.57
CA ALA A 7 -1.30 -29.82 -1.96
C ALA A 7 -2.71 -29.23 -2.22
N GLY A 8 -3.73 -29.68 -1.48
CA GLY A 8 -5.11 -29.18 -1.60
C GLY A 8 -5.35 -27.79 -0.99
N LYS A 9 -4.41 -27.24 -0.22
CA LYS A 9 -4.61 -25.95 0.47
C LYS A 9 -4.32 -24.72 -0.40
N LEU A 10 -3.65 -24.89 -1.53
CA LEU A 10 -3.45 -23.82 -2.51
C LEU A 10 -4.69 -23.67 -3.42
N ASN A 11 -5.82 -23.29 -2.84
CA ASN A 11 -7.12 -23.32 -3.50
C ASN A 11 -7.68 -21.94 -3.89
N LYS A 12 -6.98 -20.85 -3.58
CA LYS A 12 -7.37 -19.49 -3.97
C LYS A 12 -6.58 -19.05 -5.19
N ALA A 13 -7.27 -18.79 -6.29
CA ALA A 13 -6.67 -18.23 -7.49
C ALA A 13 -6.41 -16.72 -7.30
N ALA A 14 -5.18 -16.36 -7.00
CA ALA A 14 -4.72 -14.97 -6.94
C ALA A 14 -3.98 -14.58 -8.22
N GLN A 15 -3.84 -13.28 -8.42
CA GLN A 15 -2.97 -12.68 -9.45
C GLN A 15 -1.79 -12.02 -8.77
N VAL A 16 -0.60 -12.21 -9.33
CA VAL A 16 0.56 -11.38 -9.00
C VAL A 16 0.47 -10.12 -9.84
N LEU A 17 0.62 -8.97 -9.19
CA LEU A 17 0.54 -7.66 -9.79
C LEU A 17 1.91 -7.00 -9.78
N GLU A 18 2.21 -6.28 -10.85
CA GLU A 18 3.39 -5.42 -10.98
C GLU A 18 2.92 -4.01 -11.34
N LEU A 19 3.53 -3.01 -10.72
CA LEU A 19 3.28 -1.62 -11.08
C LEU A 19 3.93 -1.32 -12.43
N ARG A 20 3.15 -0.82 -13.38
CA ARG A 20 3.65 -0.42 -14.70
C ARG A 20 3.08 0.92 -15.10
N GLU A 21 3.87 1.70 -15.81
CA GLU A 21 3.39 2.86 -16.54
C GLU A 21 2.66 2.37 -17.79
N THR A 22 1.33 2.53 -17.83
CA THR A 22 0.46 2.03 -18.91
C THR A 22 0.19 3.09 -19.98
N ALA A 23 0.38 4.35 -19.64
CA ALA A 23 0.45 5.50 -20.53
C ALA A 23 1.39 6.55 -19.89
N PRO A 24 1.89 7.56 -20.64
CA PRO A 24 2.76 8.59 -20.07
C PRO A 24 2.14 9.24 -18.82
N GLY A 25 2.82 9.11 -17.68
CA GLY A 25 2.36 9.60 -16.38
C GLY A 25 1.22 8.81 -15.75
N VAL A 26 0.84 7.64 -16.26
CA VAL A 26 -0.24 6.81 -15.73
C VAL A 26 0.31 5.47 -15.28
N TRP A 27 0.35 5.26 -13.97
CA TRP A 27 0.83 4.04 -13.34
C TRP A 27 -0.34 3.20 -12.85
N GLU A 28 -0.30 1.90 -13.13
CA GLU A 28 -1.35 0.96 -12.76
C GLU A 28 -0.77 -0.37 -12.27
N TRP A 29 -1.51 -1.03 -11.38
CA TRP A 29 -1.23 -2.42 -11.02
C TRP A 29 -1.70 -3.35 -12.14
N THR A 30 -0.75 -3.95 -12.84
CA THR A 30 -1.02 -4.85 -13.96
C THR A 30 -0.83 -6.32 -13.55
N PRO A 31 -1.76 -7.23 -13.90
CA PRO A 31 -1.58 -8.65 -13.63
C PRO A 31 -0.50 -9.25 -14.52
N VAL A 32 0.55 -9.77 -13.91
CA VAL A 32 1.68 -10.37 -14.65
C VAL A 32 1.63 -11.89 -14.69
N ARG A 33 0.96 -12.53 -13.72
CA ARG A 33 0.71 -13.98 -13.72
C ARG A 33 -0.35 -14.38 -12.71
N ARG A 34 -0.83 -15.62 -12.83
CA ARG A 34 -1.71 -16.27 -11.86
C ARG A 34 -0.88 -17.05 -10.84
N ALA A 35 -1.33 -17.09 -9.60
CA ALA A 35 -0.77 -17.89 -8.53
C ALA A 35 -1.89 -18.58 -7.74
N TRP A 36 -1.74 -19.88 -7.48
CA TRP A 36 -2.57 -20.58 -6.52
C TRP A 36 -2.00 -20.35 -5.12
N ALA A 37 -2.84 -19.86 -4.22
CA ALA A 37 -2.48 -19.42 -2.89
C ALA A 37 -3.37 -20.07 -1.82
N SER A 38 -2.81 -20.26 -0.63
CA SER A 38 -3.57 -20.32 0.61
C SER A 38 -3.55 -18.93 1.22
N ILE A 39 -4.70 -18.34 1.53
CA ILE A 39 -4.79 -16.98 2.12
C ILE A 39 -5.63 -17.08 3.39
N THR A 40 -5.01 -16.74 4.51
CA THR A 40 -5.65 -16.74 5.83
C THR A 40 -5.61 -15.33 6.39
N PHE A 41 -6.79 -14.72 6.55
CA PHE A 41 -6.88 -13.39 7.15
C PHE A 41 -6.84 -13.49 8.67
N GLN A 42 -5.92 -12.74 9.28
CA GLN A 42 -5.80 -12.69 10.72
C GLN A 42 -6.86 -11.73 11.30
N SER A 43 -7.30 -11.99 12.53
CA SER A 43 -8.39 -11.25 13.19
C SER A 43 -7.93 -9.99 13.92
N LYS A 44 -6.61 -9.81 14.10
CA LYS A 44 -6.05 -8.59 14.69
C LYS A 44 -5.66 -7.62 13.57
N THR A 45 -6.20 -6.41 13.62
CA THR A 45 -5.65 -5.25 12.91
C THR A 45 -4.32 -4.90 13.54
N ASN A 46 -3.25 -4.94 12.76
CA ASN A 46 -1.92 -4.60 13.25
C ASN A 46 -1.63 -3.14 12.90
N LEU A 47 -1.88 -2.25 13.86
CA LEU A 47 -1.49 -0.84 13.78
C LEU A 47 0.02 -0.64 13.56
N PHE A 48 0.83 -1.65 13.90
CA PHE A 48 2.28 -1.64 13.80
C PHE A 48 2.77 -2.46 12.60
N SER A 49 1.96 -2.62 11.55
CA SER A 49 2.49 -3.19 10.31
C SER A 49 3.73 -2.37 9.91
N LYS A 50 4.81 -3.05 9.51
CA LYS A 50 6.11 -2.42 9.18
C LYS A 50 6.01 -1.30 8.13
N VAL A 51 4.86 -1.20 7.47
CA VAL A 51 4.51 -0.28 6.38
C VAL A 51 3.52 0.82 6.82
N GLY A 52 3.24 0.96 8.13
CA GLY A 52 2.38 2.02 8.68
C GLY A 52 0.90 1.92 8.32
N ILE A 53 0.47 0.85 7.64
CA ILE A 53 -0.93 0.67 7.21
C ILE A 53 -1.72 0.02 8.36
N GLY A 54 -2.76 0.68 8.86
CA GLY A 54 -3.74 0.12 9.81
C GLY A 54 -4.66 -0.94 9.20
N ALA A 55 -4.07 -1.90 8.48
CA ALA A 55 -4.77 -2.93 7.70
C ALA A 55 -4.96 -4.23 8.49
N ARG A 56 -5.89 -5.06 8.00
CA ARG A 56 -6.02 -6.45 8.43
C ARG A 56 -4.88 -7.27 7.83
N ASP A 57 -4.14 -7.99 8.66
CA ASP A 57 -3.04 -8.84 8.20
C ASP A 57 -3.56 -10.11 7.52
N ALA A 58 -2.81 -10.60 6.54
CA ALA A 58 -3.06 -11.84 5.82
C ALA A 58 -1.78 -12.67 5.74
N ALA A 59 -1.86 -13.93 6.16
CA ALA A 59 -0.82 -14.92 5.93
C ALA A 59 -1.11 -15.63 4.59
N VAL A 60 -0.15 -15.61 3.70
CA VAL A 60 -0.27 -16.16 2.35
C VAL A 60 0.80 -17.21 2.12
N ILE A 61 0.42 -18.37 1.59
CA ILE A 61 1.35 -19.39 1.12
C ILE A 61 1.16 -19.57 -0.38
N VAL A 62 2.26 -19.52 -1.13
CA VAL A 62 2.28 -19.74 -2.59
C VAL A 62 3.39 -20.71 -2.96
N ARG A 63 3.30 -21.33 -4.14
CA ARG A 63 4.44 -22.05 -4.72
C ARG A 63 5.59 -21.07 -4.99
N ARG A 64 6.81 -21.57 -4.83
CA ARG A 64 8.04 -20.83 -5.10
C ARG A 64 8.05 -20.35 -6.54
N GLN A 65 8.22 -19.04 -6.69
CA GLN A 65 8.22 -18.31 -7.95
C GLN A 65 8.95 -16.96 -7.74
N PRO A 66 9.37 -16.26 -8.80
CA PRO A 66 10.03 -14.96 -8.67
C PRO A 66 9.09 -13.89 -8.07
N LEU A 67 9.12 -13.68 -6.76
CA LEU A 67 8.25 -12.74 -6.05
C LEU A 67 9.09 -11.80 -5.19
N THR A 68 8.78 -10.51 -5.22
CA THR A 68 9.46 -9.45 -4.46
C THR A 68 8.44 -8.55 -3.80
N LEU A 69 8.87 -7.72 -2.84
CA LEU A 69 7.98 -6.77 -2.16
C LEU A 69 7.52 -5.59 -3.03
N HIS A 70 8.06 -5.43 -4.25
CA HIS A 70 7.51 -4.51 -5.25
C HIS A 70 6.23 -5.04 -5.90
N HIS A 71 5.96 -6.34 -5.77
CA HIS A 71 4.73 -6.94 -6.24
C HIS A 71 3.61 -6.77 -5.21
N ALA A 72 2.38 -6.88 -5.70
CA ALA A 72 1.20 -7.10 -4.88
C ALA A 72 0.49 -8.40 -5.30
N LEU A 73 -0.41 -8.89 -4.45
CA LEU A 73 -1.34 -9.95 -4.83
C LEU A 73 -2.75 -9.39 -4.92
N ARG A 74 -3.54 -9.87 -5.87
CA ARG A 74 -4.97 -9.63 -5.95
C ARG A 74 -5.74 -10.93 -5.92
N TRP A 75 -6.68 -11.06 -4.98
CA TRP A 75 -7.60 -12.19 -4.88
C TRP A 75 -9.03 -11.68 -4.92
N GLY A 76 -9.74 -11.93 -6.03
CA GLY A 76 -10.99 -11.22 -6.32
C GLY A 76 -10.74 -9.70 -6.33
N ASP A 77 -11.52 -8.97 -5.53
CA ASP A 77 -11.37 -7.52 -5.33
C ASP A 77 -10.41 -7.16 -4.17
N THR A 78 -9.89 -8.16 -3.45
CA THR A 78 -8.98 -7.92 -2.32
C THR A 78 -7.56 -7.69 -2.82
N HIS A 79 -7.01 -6.51 -2.49
CA HIS A 79 -5.63 -6.17 -2.77
C HIS A 79 -4.75 -6.44 -1.55
N LEU A 80 -3.61 -7.09 -1.77
CA LEU A 80 -2.69 -7.56 -0.74
C LEU A 80 -1.30 -7.00 -1.00
N PHE A 81 -0.88 -6.05 -0.16
CA PHE A 81 0.47 -5.52 -0.20
C PHE A 81 1.41 -6.42 0.58
N LEU A 82 2.45 -6.92 -0.08
CA LEU A 82 3.40 -7.81 0.55
C LEU A 82 4.26 -7.04 1.55
N THR A 83 4.50 -7.62 2.72
CA THR A 83 5.29 -7.02 3.80
C THR A 83 6.48 -7.90 4.20
N SER A 84 6.39 -9.21 3.95
CA SER A 84 7.47 -10.17 4.15
C SER A 84 7.35 -11.31 3.13
N ILE A 85 8.49 -11.88 2.73
CA ILE A 85 8.57 -13.10 1.92
C ILE A 85 9.69 -13.94 2.49
N VAL A 86 9.36 -15.15 2.97
CA VAL A 86 10.35 -16.10 3.46
C VAL A 86 10.16 -17.46 2.79
N PRO A 87 11.25 -18.21 2.54
CA PRO A 87 11.14 -19.57 2.04
C PRO A 87 10.40 -20.48 3.04
N MET A 88 9.44 -21.27 2.56
CA MET A 88 8.80 -22.35 3.31
C MET A 88 9.18 -23.69 2.66
N GLY A 89 10.17 -24.36 3.24
CA GLY A 89 10.79 -25.54 2.62
C GLY A 89 11.33 -25.25 1.22
N ARG A 90 11.40 -26.28 0.37
CA ARG A 90 11.96 -26.16 -1.00
C ARG A 90 11.01 -25.56 -2.03
N ASN A 91 9.71 -25.74 -1.86
CA ASN A 91 8.73 -25.55 -2.93
C ASN A 91 7.78 -24.39 -2.71
N HIS A 92 7.78 -23.76 -1.53
CA HIS A 92 6.81 -22.72 -1.18
C HIS A 92 7.47 -21.47 -0.65
N LEU A 93 6.69 -20.38 -0.65
CA LEU A 93 6.98 -19.13 0.03
C LEU A 93 5.87 -18.89 1.03
N GLU A 94 6.26 -18.51 2.24
CA GLU A 94 5.38 -17.89 3.23
C GLU A 94 5.51 -16.38 3.08
N VAL A 95 4.37 -15.72 2.98
CA VAL A 95 4.27 -14.31 2.61
C VAL A 95 3.31 -13.64 3.57
N ASP A 96 3.81 -12.65 4.30
CA ASP A 96 2.94 -11.75 5.05
C ASP A 96 2.47 -10.63 4.12
N ALA A 97 1.20 -10.27 4.25
CA ALA A 97 0.61 -9.20 3.47
C ALA A 97 -0.40 -8.38 4.29
N ALA A 98 -0.49 -7.11 3.96
CA ALA A 98 -1.53 -6.21 4.44
C ALA A 98 -2.70 -6.19 3.45
N VAL A 99 -3.94 -6.36 3.94
CA VAL A 99 -5.16 -6.14 3.15
C VAL A 99 -5.40 -4.64 3.00
N VAL A 100 -5.27 -4.12 1.79
CA VAL A 100 -5.32 -2.68 1.54
C VAL A 100 -6.46 -2.29 0.62
N LYS A 101 -7.00 -1.08 0.83
CA LYS A 101 -7.80 -0.38 -0.17
C LYS A 101 -6.86 0.51 -0.97
N VAL A 102 -6.78 0.25 -2.26
CA VAL A 102 -6.01 1.08 -3.20
C VAL A 102 -6.92 2.18 -3.72
N ASP A 103 -6.49 3.42 -3.55
CA ASP A 103 -7.12 4.61 -4.10
C ASP A 103 -6.34 5.08 -5.34
N THR A 104 -7.06 5.63 -6.32
CA THR A 104 -6.42 6.38 -7.41
C THR A 104 -6.00 7.74 -6.88
N VAL A 105 -4.71 8.06 -7.01
CA VAL A 105 -4.10 9.32 -6.59
C VAL A 105 -3.58 10.04 -7.81
N ARG A 106 -3.78 11.36 -7.86
CA ARG A 106 -3.23 12.22 -8.91
C ARG A 106 -2.27 13.20 -8.29
N GLN A 107 -1.03 13.23 -8.76
CA GLN A 107 -0.13 14.34 -8.45
C GLN A 107 -0.55 15.55 -9.28
N MET A 108 -0.71 16.68 -8.63
CA MET A 108 -1.15 17.92 -9.24
C MET A 108 0.05 18.88 -9.37
N ALA A 109 0.21 19.49 -10.53
CA ALA A 109 0.95 20.72 -10.68
C ALA A 109 -0.01 21.84 -10.29
N GLU A 110 0.27 22.44 -9.13
CA GLU A 110 -0.64 23.39 -8.50
C GLU A 110 -2.03 22.77 -8.32
N ARG A 111 -3.09 23.36 -8.88
CA ARG A 111 -4.48 22.86 -8.75
C ARG A 111 -5.16 22.52 -10.07
N GLU A 112 -4.45 22.61 -11.19
CA GLU A 112 -5.07 22.61 -12.52
C GLU A 112 -4.65 21.44 -13.40
N ALA A 113 -3.39 21.01 -13.30
CA ALA A 113 -2.83 20.00 -14.19
C ALA A 113 -2.42 18.73 -13.45
N VAL A 114 -2.80 17.57 -13.99
CA VAL A 114 -2.33 16.27 -13.49
C VAL A 114 -0.96 15.99 -14.07
N VAL A 115 0.04 15.84 -13.19
CA VAL A 115 1.42 15.46 -13.56
C VAL A 115 1.51 13.97 -13.79
N GLN A 116 0.96 13.19 -12.86
CA GLN A 116 0.88 11.75 -12.97
C GLN A 116 -0.29 11.20 -12.15
N THR A 117 -0.79 10.03 -12.54
CA THR A 117 -1.81 9.26 -11.83
C THR A 117 -1.22 7.92 -11.42
N PHE A 118 -1.44 7.50 -10.18
CA PHE A 118 -0.89 6.25 -9.64
C PHE A 118 -1.79 5.65 -8.56
N PRO A 119 -1.67 4.34 -8.28
CA PRO A 119 -2.30 3.72 -7.13
C PRO A 119 -1.59 4.11 -5.82
N GLY A 120 -2.35 4.52 -4.81
CA GLY A 120 -1.85 4.80 -3.46
C GLY A 120 -2.72 4.13 -2.40
N VAL A 121 -2.19 3.97 -1.20
CA VAL A 121 -2.96 3.51 -0.02
C VAL A 121 -2.98 4.63 1.01
N LEU A 122 -4.18 5.08 1.37
CA LEU A 122 -4.38 6.10 2.40
C LEU A 122 -4.70 5.45 3.75
N THR A 123 -3.97 5.86 4.77
CA THR A 123 -4.18 5.45 6.17
C THR A 123 -4.20 6.69 7.08
N GLU A 124 -4.92 6.61 8.19
CA GLU A 124 -5.01 7.71 9.15
C GLU A 124 -3.65 7.91 9.85
N LYS A 125 -3.27 9.18 10.08
CA LYS A 125 -2.11 9.52 10.89
C LYS A 125 -2.51 9.43 12.38
N TYR A 126 -1.86 8.56 13.15
CA TYR A 126 -2.02 8.55 14.60
C TYR A 126 -1.42 9.84 15.19
N VAL A 127 -2.30 10.78 15.58
CA VAL A 127 -1.90 11.99 16.30
C VAL A 127 -1.42 11.58 17.70
N ARG A 128 -0.11 11.58 17.96
CA ARG A 128 0.39 11.63 19.34
C ARG A 128 0.12 13.04 19.85
N HIS A 129 -0.75 13.14 20.86
CA HIS A 129 -1.17 14.40 21.50
C HIS A 129 0.03 15.27 21.90
N GLY A 130 0.16 16.42 21.26
CA GLY A 130 0.79 17.63 21.80
C GLY A 130 -0.29 18.70 21.89
N GLN A 131 -0.42 19.36 23.03
CA GLN A 131 -1.47 20.35 23.28
C GLN A 131 -1.02 21.73 22.79
N GLU A 132 -1.78 22.35 21.88
CA GLU A 132 -1.69 23.79 21.62
C GLU A 132 -3.10 24.42 21.53
N TRP A 133 -3.25 25.54 22.25
CA TRP A 133 -4.43 26.41 22.38
C TRP A 133 -4.44 27.47 21.23
N PRO A 134 -5.44 28.37 21.03
CA PRO A 134 -6.90 28.28 21.15
C PRO A 134 -7.58 28.77 19.84
N MET A 135 -7.16 28.30 18.66
CA MET A 135 -7.89 28.56 17.41
C MET A 135 -8.20 27.21 16.76
N SER A 136 -9.48 26.88 16.66
CA SER A 136 -9.93 25.54 16.25
C SER A 136 -9.86 25.39 14.72
N VAL A 137 -8.65 25.37 14.18
CA VAL A 137 -8.41 24.94 12.80
C VAL A 137 -8.22 23.42 12.85
N ASN A 138 -9.09 22.66 12.18
CA ASN A 138 -8.93 21.22 12.10
C ASN A 138 -7.90 20.89 11.02
N GLU A 139 -6.69 20.52 11.43
CA GLU A 139 -5.69 19.92 10.56
C GLU A 139 -5.98 18.43 10.39
N LEU A 140 -6.30 18.02 9.15
CA LEU A 140 -6.44 16.61 8.82
C LEU A 140 -5.12 16.09 8.25
N GLY A 141 -4.54 15.08 8.91
CA GLY A 141 -3.33 14.40 8.47
C GLY A 141 -3.58 12.94 8.09
N LEU A 142 -3.05 12.51 6.96
CA LEU A 142 -3.02 11.11 6.52
C LEU A 142 -1.58 10.69 6.21
N VAL A 143 -1.37 9.38 6.16
CA VAL A 143 -0.17 8.80 5.53
C VAL A 143 -0.60 8.17 4.20
N LEU A 144 0.08 8.59 3.14
CA LEU A 144 -0.04 8.05 1.79
C LEU A 144 1.13 7.10 1.53
N VAL A 145 0.83 5.81 1.38
CA VAL A 145 1.81 4.80 0.97
C VAL A 145 1.75 4.62 -0.53
N THR A 146 2.89 4.80 -1.21
CA THR A 146 3.01 4.64 -2.66
C THR A 146 4.01 3.55 -3.04
N PRO A 147 3.91 2.98 -4.24
CA PRO A 147 4.97 2.15 -4.80
C PRO A 147 6.29 2.94 -4.92
N LYS A 148 7.44 2.26 -4.79
CA LYS A 148 8.76 2.92 -4.80
C LYS A 148 9.03 3.82 -6.01
N ALA A 149 8.46 3.50 -7.17
CA ALA A 149 8.64 4.27 -8.41
C ALA A 149 8.00 5.67 -8.36
N VAL A 150 7.05 5.89 -7.45
CA VAL A 150 6.35 7.16 -7.29
C VAL A 150 7.07 7.99 -6.25
N THR A 151 7.70 9.08 -6.69
CA THR A 151 8.33 10.09 -5.83
C THR A 151 7.53 11.38 -5.84
N LEU A 152 7.33 11.97 -4.67
CA LEU A 152 6.56 13.20 -4.50
C LEU A 152 7.40 14.26 -3.78
N PRO A 153 7.50 15.48 -4.33
CA PRO A 153 8.24 16.55 -3.66
C PRO A 153 7.45 17.08 -2.44
N PRO A 154 8.14 17.42 -1.33
CA PRO A 154 7.53 18.20 -0.25
C PRO A 154 6.94 19.52 -0.77
N GLY A 155 5.79 19.92 -0.22
CA GLY A 155 4.99 21.06 -0.72
C GLY A 155 4.22 20.78 -2.00
N GLY A 156 4.40 19.60 -2.62
CA GLY A 156 3.61 19.17 -3.76
C GLY A 156 2.16 18.87 -3.38
N LEU A 157 1.27 18.86 -4.38
CA LEU A 157 -0.15 18.58 -4.19
C LEU A 157 -0.51 17.21 -4.77
N VAL A 158 -1.34 16.47 -4.03
CA VAL A 158 -1.97 15.25 -4.51
C VAL A 158 -3.49 15.32 -4.33
N GLU A 159 -4.23 14.93 -5.35
CA GLU A 159 -5.67 14.71 -5.28
C GLU A 159 -5.93 13.24 -4.97
N ALA A 160 -6.67 12.99 -3.89
CA ALA A 160 -7.15 11.66 -3.54
C ALA A 160 -8.50 11.73 -2.82
N ARG A 161 -9.41 10.81 -3.15
CA ARG A 161 -10.78 10.75 -2.61
C ARG A 161 -11.55 12.09 -2.73
N GLY A 162 -11.33 12.82 -3.83
CA GLY A 162 -12.02 14.09 -4.12
C GLY A 162 -11.52 15.29 -3.31
N ALA A 163 -10.34 15.20 -2.70
CA ALA A 163 -9.72 16.30 -1.97
C ALA A 163 -8.25 16.47 -2.37
N LEU A 164 -7.79 17.73 -2.35
CA LEU A 164 -6.38 18.08 -2.46
C LEU A 164 -5.70 18.00 -1.11
N TRP A 165 -4.49 17.45 -1.11
CA TRP A 165 -3.64 17.29 0.06
C TRP A 165 -2.23 17.77 -0.27
N GLU A 166 -1.62 18.48 0.66
CA GLU A 166 -0.22 18.88 0.57
C GLU A 166 0.68 17.76 1.09
N VAL A 167 1.78 17.49 0.38
CA VAL A 167 2.84 16.57 0.82
C VAL A 167 3.70 17.28 1.85
N LEU A 168 3.58 16.90 3.12
CA LEU A 168 4.27 17.53 4.23
C LEU A 168 5.68 16.97 4.43
N ALA A 169 5.80 15.63 4.47
CA ALA A 169 7.05 14.96 4.76
C ALA A 169 7.19 13.64 3.99
N PRO A 170 8.32 13.40 3.30
CA PRO A 170 8.63 12.15 2.64
C PRO A 170 9.40 11.20 3.58
N HIS A 171 8.99 9.93 3.59
CA HIS A 171 9.64 8.82 4.31
C HIS A 171 10.01 7.74 3.29
N GLU A 172 11.21 7.83 2.74
CA GLU A 172 11.64 7.05 1.57
C GLU A 172 12.75 6.02 1.87
N LEU A 173 13.02 5.75 3.16
CA LEU A 173 14.07 4.81 3.58
C LEU A 173 13.76 3.35 3.26
N ASP A 174 12.48 2.97 3.19
CA ASP A 174 12.11 1.61 2.78
C ASP A 174 12.48 1.38 1.31
N ALA A 175 13.03 0.20 1.02
CA ALA A 175 13.52 -0.12 -0.32
C ALA A 175 12.40 -0.41 -1.33
N PHE A 176 11.18 -0.66 -0.86
CA PHE A 176 10.10 -1.22 -1.67
C PHE A 176 8.90 -0.29 -1.83
N LYS A 177 8.70 0.63 -0.88
CA LYS A 177 7.59 1.59 -0.85
C LYS A 177 8.10 2.96 -0.38
N ASN A 178 7.36 4.00 -0.71
CA ASN A 178 7.52 5.31 -0.10
C ASN A 178 6.28 5.59 0.76
N GLU A 179 6.49 6.33 1.85
CA GLU A 179 5.40 6.82 2.69
C GLU A 179 5.48 8.35 2.72
N TYR A 180 4.34 9.02 2.64
CA TYR A 180 4.27 10.47 2.67
C TYR A 180 3.24 10.90 3.71
N GLU A 181 3.64 11.79 4.60
CA GLU A 181 2.66 12.53 5.40
C GLU A 181 1.99 13.56 4.50
N ILE A 182 0.67 13.53 4.44
CA ILE A 182 -0.12 14.49 3.68
C ILE A 182 -1.10 15.21 4.60
N GLY A 183 -1.29 16.50 4.36
CA GLY A 183 -2.11 17.37 5.20
C GLY A 183 -3.10 18.21 4.40
N ARG A 184 -4.20 18.59 5.04
CA ARG A 184 -5.05 19.68 4.56
C ARG A 184 -5.67 20.44 5.73
N THR A 185 -5.80 21.74 5.54
CA THR A 185 -6.54 22.64 6.42
C THR A 185 -8.01 22.67 6.00
N VAL A 186 -8.92 22.58 6.97
CA VAL A 186 -10.37 22.68 6.72
C VAL A 186 -10.95 23.76 7.62
N ASP A 187 -11.58 24.77 7.00
CA ASP A 187 -12.36 25.79 7.72
C ASP A 187 -13.72 25.18 8.14
N LEU A 188 -14.17 25.49 9.36
CA LEU A 188 -15.45 25.04 9.93
C LEU A 188 -16.65 25.82 9.38
#